data_AF-A0A382ZPV3-F1
#
_entry.id   AF-A0A382ZPV3-F1
#
_cell.length_a   1.000
_cell.length_b   1.000
_cell.length_c   1.000
_cell.angle_alpha   90.00
_cell.angle_beta   90.00
_cell.angle_gamma   90.00
#
_symmetry.space_group_name_H-M   'P 1'
#
loop_
_entity.id
_entity.type
_entity.pdbx_description
1 polymer ?
#
loop_
_entity_poly.entity_id
_entity_poly.type
_entity_poly.pdbx_seq_one_letter_code
_entity_poly.pdbx_strand_id
1 'polypeptide(L)'
;MKSPIIVALDMGPENALDLAKEIDPQECRVKVGSQLFTIGGPLVIEKLNDLGFDVFLDLKFHDIPNTVRKAVEATIKMGVWMLNVHSLGGKEMLRVAHEVI
;
A
#
# COMPACT_ATOMS: atom_id res chain seq x y z
N MET A 1 19.19 11.93 0.62
CA MET A 1 17.77 12.07 0.97
C MET A 1 17.03 10.92 0.30
N LYS A 2 16.14 10.19 0.99
CA LYS A 2 15.25 9.24 0.30
C LYS A 2 14.42 10.03 -0.71
N SER A 3 14.37 9.58 -1.96
CA SER A 3 13.68 10.28 -3.04
C SER A 3 12.22 10.66 -2.69
N PRO A 4 11.72 11.82 -3.15
CA PRO A 4 10.32 12.22 -2.96
C PRO A 4 9.36 11.52 -3.93
N ILE A 5 9.87 10.73 -4.87
CA ILE A 5 9.07 10.13 -5.95
C ILE A 5 8.34 8.88 -5.45
N ILE A 6 7.06 8.78 -5.78
CA ILE A 6 6.25 7.56 -5.65
C ILE A 6 5.68 7.22 -7.03
N VAL A 7 6.10 6.09 -7.60
CA VAL A 7 5.65 5.62 -8.92
C VAL A 7 4.35 4.82 -8.76
N ALA A 8 3.32 5.20 -9.51
CA ALA A 8 2.05 4.51 -9.50
C ALA A 8 2.07 3.29 -10.44
N LEU A 9 1.94 2.08 -9.89
CA LEU A 9 1.87 0.83 -10.65
C LEU A 9 0.41 0.52 -11.04
N ASP A 10 -0.25 1.44 -11.74
CA ASP A 10 -1.67 1.35 -12.11
C ASP A 10 -1.87 0.46 -13.36
N MET A 11 -1.48 -0.81 -13.24
CA MET A 11 -1.50 -1.83 -14.28
C MET A 11 -1.66 -3.25 -13.71
N GLY A 12 -1.67 -4.27 -14.56
CA GLY A 12 -1.72 -5.66 -14.12
C GLY A 12 -0.43 -6.14 -13.44
N PRO A 13 -0.47 -7.23 -12.64
CA PRO A 13 0.68 -7.69 -11.85
C PRO A 13 1.94 -7.96 -12.64
N GLU A 14 1.85 -8.57 -13.83
CA GLU A 14 3.01 -8.88 -14.68
C GLU A 14 3.71 -7.58 -15.09
N ASN A 15 2.98 -6.66 -15.74
CA ASN A 15 3.52 -5.37 -16.17
C ASN A 15 4.05 -4.52 -15.00
N ALA A 16 3.39 -4.57 -13.84
CA ALA A 16 3.81 -3.83 -12.65
C ALA A 16 5.16 -4.33 -12.12
N LEU A 17 5.34 -5.65 -12.07
CA LEU A 17 6.59 -6.28 -11.62
C LEU A 17 7.71 -6.12 -12.65
N ASP A 18 7.38 -6.12 -13.94
CA ASP A 18 8.37 -5.88 -14.99
C ASP A 18 8.85 -4.43 -14.95
N LEU A 19 7.96 -3.44 -14.80
CA LEU A 19 8.35 -2.05 -14.60
C LEU A 19 9.18 -1.87 -13.30
N ALA A 20 8.81 -2.55 -12.22
CA ALA A 20 9.52 -2.45 -10.94
C ALA A 20 10.98 -2.95 -11.04
N LYS A 21 11.28 -3.92 -11.92
CA LYS A 21 12.66 -4.39 -12.15
C LYS A 21 13.52 -3.38 -12.91
N GLU A 22 12.90 -2.45 -13.64
CA GLU A 22 13.58 -1.46 -14.48
C GLU A 22 13.85 -0.13 -13.73
N ILE A 23 13.35 0.04 -12.50
CA ILE A 23 13.51 1.27 -11.70
C ILE A 23 14.25 0.98 -10.39
N ASP A 24 15.02 1.97 -9.91
CA ASP A 24 15.82 1.81 -8.69
C ASP A 24 14.99 2.09 -7.42
N PRO A 25 14.87 1.14 -6.48
CA PRO A 25 14.19 1.36 -5.20
C PRO A 25 14.86 2.40 -4.28
N GLN A 26 16.11 2.79 -4.55
CA GLN A 26 16.75 3.92 -3.83
C GLN A 26 16.26 5.29 -4.35
N GLU A 27 15.80 5.34 -5.60
CA GLU A 27 15.38 6.55 -6.30
C GLU A 27 13.85 6.76 -6.31
N CYS A 28 13.06 5.79 -5.83
CA CYS A 28 11.62 5.96 -5.68
C CYS A 28 10.99 4.93 -4.74
N ARG A 29 9.73 5.19 -4.38
CA ARG A 29 8.80 4.22 -3.81
C ARG A 29 7.75 3.83 -4.83
N VAL A 30 6.95 2.81 -4.55
CA VAL A 30 5.87 2.39 -5.45
C VAL A 30 4.52 2.45 -4.76
N LYS A 31 3.48 2.77 -5.53
CA LYS A 31 2.09 2.76 -5.10
C LYS A 31 1.36 1.59 -5.73
N VAL A 32 0.73 0.77 -4.90
CA VAL A 32 -0.17 -0.31 -5.32
C VAL A 32 -1.61 0.14 -5.07
N GLY A 33 -2.36 0.34 -6.16
CA GLY A 33 -3.77 0.72 -6.12
C GLY A 33 -4.72 -0.49 -6.08
N SER A 34 -6.02 -0.21 -5.97
CA SER A 34 -7.08 -1.24 -5.88
C SER A 34 -7.08 -2.22 -7.05
N GLN A 35 -6.85 -1.78 -8.28
CA GLN A 35 -6.79 -2.66 -9.46
C GLN A 35 -5.68 -3.71 -9.31
N LEU A 36 -4.44 -3.27 -9.10
CA LEU A 36 -3.28 -4.15 -8.97
C LEU A 36 -3.44 -5.08 -7.76
N PHE A 37 -3.87 -4.56 -6.61
CA PHE A 37 -4.06 -5.35 -5.40
C PHE A 37 -5.19 -6.38 -5.54
N THR A 38 -6.29 -6.06 -6.23
CA THR A 38 -7.41 -7.00 -6.40
C THR A 38 -7.02 -8.18 -7.29
N ILE A 39 -6.19 -7.95 -8.30
CA ILE A 39 -5.74 -9.01 -9.22
C ILE A 39 -4.59 -9.81 -8.60
N GLY A 40 -3.57 -9.13 -8.09
CA GLY A 40 -2.34 -9.75 -7.59
C GLY A 40 -2.41 -10.22 -6.13
N GLY A 41 -3.36 -9.70 -5.36
CA GLY A 41 -3.48 -9.94 -3.93
C GLY A 41 -2.22 -9.51 -3.14
N PRO A 42 -2.06 -10.01 -1.91
CA PRO A 42 -0.88 -9.72 -1.08
C PRO A 42 0.46 -10.12 -1.72
N LEU A 43 0.46 -11.10 -2.63
CA LEU A 43 1.68 -11.58 -3.31
C LEU A 43 2.38 -10.47 -4.11
N VAL A 44 1.65 -9.48 -4.62
CA VAL A 44 2.29 -8.34 -5.31
C VAL A 44 3.10 -7.48 -4.34
N ILE A 45 2.64 -7.34 -3.09
CA ILE A 45 3.34 -6.58 -2.06
C ILE A 45 4.64 -7.29 -1.69
N GLU A 46 4.56 -8.61 -1.44
CA GLU A 46 5.72 -9.45 -1.15
C GLU A 46 6.80 -9.32 -2.23
N LYS A 47 6.43 -9.48 -3.51
CA LYS A 47 7.39 -9.37 -4.62
C LYS A 47 8.00 -7.98 -4.77
N LEU A 48 7.24 -6.90 -4.51
CA LEU A 48 7.78 -5.54 -4.56
C LEU A 48 8.73 -5.26 -3.39
N ASN A 49 8.43 -5.79 -2.21
CA ASN A 49 9.31 -5.74 -1.05
C ASN A 49 10.61 -6.54 -1.29
N ASP A 50 10.53 -7.71 -1.93
CA ASP A 50 11.69 -8.53 -2.32
C ASP A 50 12.61 -7.80 -3.32
N LEU A 51 12.03 -6.93 -4.17
CA LEU A 51 12.77 -6.02 -5.05
C LEU A 51 13.33 -4.79 -4.31
N GLY A 52 13.06 -4.65 -3.01
CA GLY A 52 13.60 -3.59 -2.16
C GLY A 52 12.78 -2.31 -2.07
N PHE A 53 11.56 -2.28 -2.62
CA PHE A 53 10.72 -1.08 -2.59
C PHE A 53 10.01 -0.90 -1.25
N ASP A 54 9.98 0.34 -0.76
CA ASP A 54 8.96 0.78 0.20
C ASP A 54 7.60 0.89 -0.54
N VAL A 55 6.60 0.10 -0.16
CA VAL A 55 5.28 0.08 -0.84
C VAL A 55 4.24 0.96 -0.14
N PHE A 56 3.61 1.87 -0.88
CA PHE A 56 2.38 2.56 -0.49
C PHE A 56 1.15 1.79 -0.99
N LEU A 57 0.36 1.23 -0.06
CA LEU A 57 -0.90 0.57 -0.35
C LEU A 57 -2.07 1.58 -0.39
N ASP A 58 -2.51 1.92 -1.60
CA ASP A 58 -3.53 2.95 -1.86
C ASP A 58 -4.92 2.33 -2.06
N LEU A 59 -5.45 1.71 -1.00
CA LEU A 59 -6.80 1.10 -1.00
C LEU A 59 -7.88 2.03 -0.47
N LYS A 60 -7.51 3.17 0.13
CA LYS A 60 -8.41 4.20 0.64
C LYS A 60 -9.46 3.61 1.60
N PHE A 61 -9.01 2.91 2.65
CA PHE A 61 -9.93 2.23 3.56
C PHE A 61 -10.98 3.19 4.13
N HIS A 62 -12.24 2.76 4.06
CA HIS A 62 -13.39 3.55 4.49
C HIS A 62 -14.55 2.63 4.83
N ASP A 63 -14.75 2.42 6.13
CA ASP A 63 -15.77 1.52 6.67
C ASP A 63 -16.01 1.90 8.15
N ILE A 64 -16.81 1.14 8.89
CA ILE A 64 -16.97 1.32 10.34
C ILE A 64 -15.61 1.15 11.05
N PRO A 65 -15.40 1.82 12.21
CA PRO A 65 -14.09 1.87 12.89
C PRO A 65 -13.45 0.49 13.09
N ASN A 66 -14.20 -0.50 13.60
CA ASN A 66 -13.66 -1.83 13.86
C ASN A 66 -13.21 -2.56 12.59
N THR A 67 -13.88 -2.35 11.46
CA THR A 67 -13.50 -2.94 10.17
C THR A 67 -12.20 -2.32 9.66
N VAL A 68 -12.09 -0.99 9.71
CA VAL A 68 -10.85 -0.29 9.29
C VAL A 68 -9.68 -0.67 10.18
N ARG A 69 -9.86 -0.76 11.50
CA ARG A 69 -8.82 -1.24 12.42
C ARG A 69 -8.26 -2.59 11.96
N LYS A 70 -9.14 -3.57 11.73
CA LYS A 70 -8.74 -4.93 11.29
C LYS A 70 -8.07 -4.92 9.92
N ALA A 71 -8.54 -4.09 8.99
CA ALA A 71 -7.93 -3.94 7.68
C ALA A 71 -6.50 -3.37 7.78
N VAL A 72 -6.30 -2.36 8.63
CA VAL A 72 -4.96 -1.79 8.91
C VAL A 72 -4.05 -2.83 9.57
N GLU A 73 -4.51 -3.53 10.61
CA GLU A 73 -3.75 -4.61 11.27
C GLU A 73 -3.31 -5.70 10.28
N ALA A 74 -4.20 -6.11 9.36
CA ALA A 74 -3.89 -7.08 8.33
C ALA A 74 -2.85 -6.55 7.33
N THR A 75 -2.95 -5.27 6.99
CA THR A 75 -2.04 -4.59 6.06
C THR A 75 -0.63 -4.45 6.63
N ILE A 76 -0.48 -4.15 7.92
CA ILE A 76 0.84 -4.03 8.58
C ILE A 76 1.63 -5.34 8.47
N LYS A 77 0.94 -6.49 8.61
CA LYS A 77 1.57 -7.81 8.48
C LYS A 77 2.09 -8.10 7.06
N MET A 78 1.65 -7.35 6.05
CA MET A 78 2.13 -7.46 4.66
C MET A 78 3.43 -6.67 4.43
N GLY A 79 3.91 -5.90 5.41
CA GLY A 79 5.14 -5.12 5.28
C GLY A 79 5.01 -3.89 4.40
N VAL A 80 3.84 -3.25 4.34
CA VAL A 80 3.68 -1.99 3.61
C VAL A 80 4.36 -0.84 4.37
N TRP A 81 4.90 0.12 3.64
CA TRP A 81 5.49 1.33 4.20
C TRP A 81 4.44 2.38 4.56
N MET A 82 3.38 2.47 3.78
CA MET A 82 2.32 3.47 3.95
C MET A 82 0.99 2.90 3.49
N LEU A 83 -0.10 3.40 4.07
CA LEU A 83 -1.47 3.20 3.60
C LEU A 83 -2.27 4.49 3.79
N ASN A 84 -3.50 4.52 3.28
CA ASN A 84 -4.41 5.62 3.50
C ASN A 84 -5.81 5.18 3.94
N VAL A 85 -6.51 6.13 4.57
CA VAL A 85 -7.90 6.02 5.03
C VAL A 85 -8.65 7.29 4.66
N HIS A 86 -9.96 7.21 4.43
CA HIS A 86 -10.76 8.40 4.17
C HIS A 86 -11.16 9.13 5.46
N SER A 87 -10.93 10.45 5.54
CA SER A 87 -11.36 11.25 6.68
C SER A 87 -12.88 11.31 6.88
N LEU A 88 -13.65 11.03 5.82
CA LEU A 88 -15.12 10.98 5.86
C LEU A 88 -15.65 9.90 6.83
N GLY A 89 -14.85 8.89 7.18
CA GLY A 89 -15.21 7.89 8.20
C GLY A 89 -15.26 8.43 9.63
N GLY A 90 -14.89 9.69 9.85
CA GLY A 90 -15.00 10.38 11.12
C GLY A 90 -13.86 10.11 12.10
N LYS A 91 -13.85 10.88 13.20
CA LYS A 91 -12.77 10.90 14.19
C LYS A 91 -12.45 9.53 14.77
N GLU A 92 -13.49 8.74 15.05
CA GLU A 92 -13.32 7.43 15.67
C GLU A 92 -12.65 6.42 14.73
N MET A 93 -13.03 6.40 13.44
CA MET A 93 -12.38 5.54 12.44
C MET A 93 -10.90 5.91 12.28
N LEU A 94 -10.59 7.21 12.23
CA LEU A 94 -9.21 7.69 12.15
C LEU A 94 -8.40 7.31 13.39
N ARG A 95 -8.98 7.44 14.59
CA ARG A 95 -8.34 7.07 15.86
C ARG A 95 -7.95 5.59 15.87
N VAL A 96 -8.90 4.70 15.58
CA VAL A 96 -8.63 3.25 15.64
C VAL A 96 -7.72 2.75 14.54
N ALA A 97 -7.66 3.44 13.39
CA ALA A 97 -6.69 3.17 12.34
C ALA A 97 -5.27 3.51 12.78
N HIS A 98 -5.10 4.61 13.52
CA HIS A 98 -3.80 5.05 14.04
C HIS A 98 -3.30 4.19 15.21
N GLU A 99 -4.19 3.71 16.08
CA GLU A 99 -3.81 2.97 17.31
C GLU A 99 -3.10 1.63 17.07
N VAL A 100 -3.14 1.11 15.85
CA VAL A 100 -2.57 -0.19 15.49
C VAL A 100 -1.25 -0.07 14.71
N ILE A 101 -0.76 1.15 14.48
CA ILE A 101 0.49 1.46 13.78
C ILE A 101 1.56 1.82 14.81
#